data_AF-A0A257SJT2-F1
#
_entry.id   AF-A0A257SJT2-F1
#
_cell.length_a   1.000
_cell.length_b   1.000
_cell.length_c   1.000
_cell.angle_alpha   90.00
_cell.angle_beta   90.00
_cell.angle_gamma   90.00
#
_symmetry.space_group_name_H-M   'P 1'
#
loop_
_entity.id
_entity.type
_entity.pdbx_description
1 polymer ?
#
loop_
_entity_poly.entity_id
_entity_poly.type
_entity_poly.pdbx_seq_one_letter_code
_entity_poly.pdbx_strand_id
1 'polypeptide(L)'
;DNATQFIVAYQSVQPLKLGELWAFPIMLQLALLENLRRAGLHVACRREERNAAISWADRMLAAAEKNPKQLIPLLAEFANADMPLTAPFVEEFYARLQAYGPAMTFVQTWVEQKLLEQGITATQLSEVSARRSAANQISMANSISSLRFLATADWRHHVEALSVVEQVLRQDPMGIHAEQDFATRDRYRHAIEDIARSSGRDELAVAQGAIVLAQAAVQRAGIGDRSAHVGYYLLDRGRQRLDRAMGCRFEWKSAARQMSGRLRLSLYISTILLLTAAVSLVLYFPLAEISPTAWRFWWLGILGMVSISALAVSLVNRLVTLIIAPRTLPQMDFSRGVPDAHRSMVVVPTLLSTPQEIDALLEAQEIRYLGNRDRNIYFALLTDFRDASEQTTPEDAPLIDYARTAIQTLNARYGDDRHCLFYWFHRPRLWNPFEQVWMGYERKRGKLEQF
;
A
#
# COMPACT_ATOMS: atom_id res chain seq x y z
N ASP A 1 -3.20 -4.26 -22.57
CA ASP A 1 -3.16 -3.58 -23.88
C ASP A 1 -4.53 -3.12 -24.37
N ASN A 2 -5.44 -3.99 -24.81
CA ASN A 2 -6.76 -3.55 -25.29
C ASN A 2 -7.56 -2.74 -24.25
N ALA A 3 -7.58 -3.19 -22.99
CA ALA A 3 -8.24 -2.46 -21.90
C ALA A 3 -7.59 -1.08 -21.67
N THR A 4 -6.27 -1.00 -21.77
CA THR A 4 -5.49 0.23 -21.65
C THR A 4 -5.84 1.22 -22.75
N GLN A 5 -5.89 0.77 -24.01
CA GLN A 5 -6.27 1.60 -25.16
C GLN A 5 -7.71 2.10 -25.04
N PHE A 6 -8.62 1.26 -24.55
CA PHE A 6 -10.01 1.66 -24.31
C PHE A 6 -10.10 2.77 -23.25
N ILE A 7 -9.38 2.64 -22.14
CA ILE A 7 -9.32 3.66 -21.10
C ILE A 7 -8.74 4.97 -21.67
N VAL A 8 -7.64 4.89 -22.41
CA VAL A 8 -7.01 6.08 -23.02
C VAL A 8 -7.97 6.77 -24.00
N ALA A 9 -8.66 6.01 -24.85
CA ALA A 9 -9.65 6.56 -25.77
C ALA A 9 -10.82 7.22 -25.03
N TYR A 10 -11.34 6.59 -23.97
CA TYR A 10 -12.41 7.17 -23.15
C TYR A 10 -11.98 8.47 -22.47
N GLN A 11 -10.76 8.50 -21.92
CA GLN A 11 -10.20 9.67 -21.25
C GLN A 11 -9.95 10.86 -22.17
N SER A 12 -9.94 10.66 -23.51
CA SER A 12 -9.86 11.77 -24.48
C SER A 12 -11.12 12.64 -24.49
N VAL A 13 -12.27 12.09 -24.06
CA VAL A 13 -13.54 12.81 -23.99
C VAL A 13 -13.80 13.29 -22.56
N GLN A 14 -13.65 12.40 -21.58
CA GLN A 14 -13.88 12.70 -20.17
C GLN A 14 -12.81 12.04 -19.30
N PRO A 15 -11.95 12.81 -18.60
CA PRO A 15 -10.97 12.26 -17.68
C PRO A 15 -11.64 11.46 -16.56
N LEU A 16 -11.15 10.26 -16.30
CA LEU A 16 -11.62 9.43 -15.19
C LEU A 16 -11.05 9.96 -13.88
N LYS A 17 -11.85 9.90 -12.83
CA LYS A 17 -11.39 10.19 -11.46
C LYS A 17 -10.41 9.11 -10.99
N LEU A 18 -9.55 9.47 -10.04
CA LEU A 18 -8.63 8.54 -9.40
C LEU A 18 -9.37 7.33 -8.81
N GLY A 19 -10.47 7.57 -8.10
CA GLY A 19 -11.33 6.50 -7.58
C GLY A 19 -11.97 5.61 -8.66
N GLU A 20 -12.31 6.17 -9.83
CA GLU A 20 -12.87 5.40 -10.95
C GLU A 20 -11.80 4.51 -11.61
N LEU A 21 -10.57 5.02 -11.75
CA LEU A 21 -9.44 4.23 -12.23
C LEU A 21 -9.12 3.06 -11.28
N TRP A 22 -9.17 3.28 -9.97
CA TRP A 22 -9.00 2.22 -8.96
C TRP A 22 -10.16 1.21 -8.94
N ALA A 23 -11.37 1.61 -9.35
CA ALA A 23 -12.52 0.73 -9.45
C ALA A 23 -12.50 -0.15 -10.71
N PHE A 24 -11.74 0.22 -11.75
CA PHE A 24 -11.71 -0.49 -13.03
C PHE A 24 -11.35 -1.99 -12.91
N PRO A 25 -10.32 -2.40 -12.15
CA PRO A 25 -10.00 -3.81 -11.96
C PRO A 25 -11.14 -4.59 -11.30
N ILE A 26 -11.81 -3.97 -10.33
CA ILE A 26 -12.94 -4.56 -9.61
C ILE A 26 -14.11 -4.75 -10.56
N MET A 27 -14.38 -3.78 -11.43
CA MET A 27 -15.43 -3.87 -12.45
C MET A 27 -15.15 -4.96 -13.48
N LEU A 28 -13.89 -5.11 -13.91
CA LEU A 28 -13.49 -6.23 -14.77
C LEU A 28 -13.66 -7.59 -14.08
N GLN A 29 -13.25 -7.70 -12.81
CA GLN A 29 -13.46 -8.91 -12.03
C GLN A 29 -14.95 -9.26 -11.93
N LEU A 30 -15.81 -8.28 -11.64
CA LEU A 30 -17.25 -8.46 -11.58
C LEU A 30 -17.83 -8.91 -12.92
N ALA A 31 -17.40 -8.31 -14.04
CA ALA A 31 -17.82 -8.70 -15.38
C ALA A 31 -17.42 -10.14 -15.73
N LEU A 32 -16.20 -10.56 -15.36
CA LEU A 32 -15.73 -11.93 -15.56
C LEU A 32 -16.47 -12.93 -14.67
N LEU A 33 -16.77 -12.56 -13.43
CA LEU A 33 -17.58 -13.39 -12.52
C LEU A 33 -19.01 -13.57 -13.04
N GLU A 34 -19.62 -12.51 -13.58
CA GLU A 34 -20.93 -12.60 -14.22
C GLU A 34 -20.90 -13.50 -15.46
N ASN A 35 -19.84 -13.42 -16.28
CA ASN A 35 -19.66 -14.34 -17.40
C ASN A 35 -19.53 -15.81 -16.94
N LEU A 36 -18.76 -16.06 -15.88
CA LEU A 36 -18.64 -17.39 -15.28
C LEU A 36 -19.96 -17.88 -14.69
N ARG A 37 -20.75 -17.01 -14.06
CA ARG A 37 -22.07 -17.34 -13.54
C ARG A 37 -23.00 -17.78 -14.68
N ARG A 38 -23.02 -17.04 -15.80
CA ARG A 38 -23.82 -17.40 -16.99
C ARG A 38 -23.39 -18.73 -17.58
N ALA A 39 -22.08 -18.96 -17.72
CA ALA A 39 -21.56 -20.22 -18.24
C ALA A 39 -21.85 -21.39 -17.28
N GLY A 40 -21.73 -21.18 -15.96
CA GLY A 40 -22.06 -22.15 -14.93
C GLY A 40 -23.52 -22.56 -14.93
N LEU A 41 -24.45 -21.60 -15.08
CA LEU A 41 -25.87 -21.90 -15.25
C LEU A 41 -26.13 -22.77 -16.48
N HIS A 42 -25.49 -22.47 -17.61
CA HIS A 42 -25.61 -23.32 -18.80
C HIS A 42 -25.09 -24.74 -18.56
N VAL A 43 -24.00 -24.92 -17.83
CA VAL A 43 -23.49 -26.26 -17.48
C VAL A 43 -24.45 -26.98 -16.54
N ALA A 44 -25.03 -26.28 -15.56
CA ALA A 44 -25.99 -26.85 -14.62
C ALA A 44 -27.24 -27.38 -15.33
N CYS A 45 -27.89 -26.56 -16.16
CA CYS A 45 -29.07 -26.99 -16.94
C CYS A 45 -28.77 -28.19 -17.83
N ARG A 46 -27.62 -28.21 -18.52
CA ARG A 46 -27.22 -29.37 -19.33
C ARG A 46 -27.00 -30.63 -18.49
N ARG A 47 -26.51 -30.48 -17.25
CA ARG A 47 -26.31 -31.62 -16.36
C ARG A 47 -27.66 -32.19 -15.91
N GLU A 48 -28.65 -31.35 -15.64
CA GLU A 48 -30.03 -31.77 -15.36
C GLU A 48 -30.63 -32.52 -16.55
N GLU A 49 -30.51 -31.98 -17.77
CA GLU A 49 -30.99 -32.62 -19.00
C GLU A 49 -30.32 -33.99 -19.24
N ARG A 50 -28.99 -34.09 -19.04
CA ARG A 50 -28.27 -35.37 -19.11
C ARG A 50 -28.73 -36.36 -18.04
N ASN A 51 -28.91 -35.90 -16.79
CA ASN A 51 -29.38 -36.76 -15.72
C ASN A 51 -30.79 -37.29 -16.01
N ALA A 52 -31.66 -36.46 -16.61
CA ALA A 52 -32.97 -36.89 -17.07
C ALA A 52 -32.86 -37.97 -18.15
N ALA A 53 -32.00 -37.80 -19.16
CA ALA A 53 -31.73 -38.81 -20.18
C ALA A 53 -31.22 -40.12 -19.59
N ILE A 54 -30.27 -40.05 -18.65
CA ILE A 54 -29.75 -41.22 -17.92
C ILE A 54 -30.89 -41.96 -17.21
N SER A 55 -31.73 -41.23 -16.48
CA SER A 55 -32.83 -41.84 -15.72
C SER A 55 -33.83 -42.57 -16.63
N TRP A 56 -34.17 -41.98 -17.78
CA TRP A 56 -35.10 -42.58 -18.74
C TRP A 56 -34.47 -43.76 -19.49
N ALA A 57 -33.23 -43.61 -19.94
CA ALA A 57 -32.48 -44.69 -20.57
C ALA A 57 -32.38 -45.89 -19.62
N ASP A 58 -31.97 -45.67 -18.37
CA ASP A 58 -31.80 -46.75 -17.38
C ASP A 58 -33.14 -47.44 -17.06
N ARG A 59 -34.25 -46.69 -16.97
CA ARG A 59 -35.60 -47.27 -16.82
C ARG A 59 -35.99 -48.14 -18.02
N MET A 60 -35.73 -47.68 -19.24
CA MET A 60 -36.04 -48.43 -20.47
C MET A 60 -35.17 -49.67 -20.62
N LEU A 61 -33.87 -49.57 -20.32
CA LEU A 61 -32.93 -50.69 -20.34
C LEU A 61 -33.31 -51.74 -19.30
N ALA A 62 -33.61 -51.34 -18.06
CA ALA A 62 -34.06 -52.27 -17.01
C ALA A 62 -35.38 -52.98 -17.38
N ALA A 63 -36.30 -52.28 -18.05
CA ALA A 63 -37.52 -52.88 -18.57
C ALA A 63 -37.23 -53.86 -19.71
N ALA A 64 -36.29 -53.54 -20.61
CA ALA A 64 -35.88 -54.40 -21.70
C ALA A 64 -35.29 -55.73 -21.21
N GLU A 65 -34.49 -55.70 -20.14
CA GLU A 65 -33.90 -56.91 -19.54
C GLU A 65 -34.89 -57.75 -18.74
N LYS A 66 -35.68 -57.10 -17.86
CA LYS A 66 -36.50 -57.82 -16.87
C LYS A 66 -37.89 -58.16 -17.40
N ASN A 67 -38.51 -57.28 -18.17
CA ASN A 67 -39.90 -57.40 -18.62
C ASN A 67 -40.14 -56.67 -19.96
N PRO A 68 -39.84 -57.28 -21.11
CA PRO A 68 -39.93 -56.63 -22.42
C PRO A 68 -41.32 -56.05 -22.75
N LYS A 69 -42.39 -56.62 -22.19
CA LYS A 69 -43.77 -56.11 -22.35
C LYS A 69 -44.00 -54.74 -21.71
N GLN A 70 -43.18 -54.33 -20.74
CA GLN A 70 -43.28 -53.02 -20.08
C GLN A 70 -42.63 -51.89 -20.88
N LEU A 71 -41.87 -52.17 -21.94
CA LEU A 71 -41.24 -51.16 -22.79
C LEU A 71 -42.24 -50.24 -23.49
N ILE A 72 -43.33 -50.80 -24.03
CA ILE A 72 -44.34 -50.03 -24.78
C ILE A 72 -45.08 -49.03 -23.86
N PRO A 73 -45.57 -49.44 -22.66
CA PRO A 73 -46.10 -48.48 -21.68
C PRO A 73 -45.10 -47.40 -21.26
N LEU A 74 -43.82 -47.75 -21.10
CA LEU A 74 -42.77 -46.81 -20.72
C LEU A 74 -42.46 -45.79 -21.82
N LEU A 75 -42.50 -46.21 -23.08
CA LEU A 75 -42.36 -45.31 -24.22
C LEU A 75 -43.55 -44.37 -24.33
N ALA A 76 -44.78 -44.84 -24.04
CA ALA A 76 -45.96 -43.99 -23.98
C ALA A 76 -45.90 -42.99 -22.81
N GLU A 77 -45.40 -43.40 -21.64
CA GLU A 77 -45.14 -42.50 -20.50
C GLU A 77 -44.10 -41.44 -20.86
N PHE A 78 -43.01 -41.84 -21.52
CA PHE A 78 -41.98 -40.93 -22.01
C PHE A 78 -42.51 -39.93 -23.04
N ALA A 79 -43.34 -40.40 -23.98
CA ALA A 79 -43.97 -39.56 -24.99
C ALA A 79 -44.94 -38.52 -24.40
N ASN A 80 -45.68 -38.91 -23.35
CA ASN A 80 -46.65 -38.03 -22.68
C ASN A 80 -46.02 -37.06 -21.69
N ALA A 81 -44.74 -37.25 -21.34
CA ALA A 81 -44.03 -36.39 -20.39
C ALA A 81 -43.56 -35.05 -21.00
N ASP A 82 -43.79 -34.81 -22.30
CA ASP A 82 -43.36 -33.61 -23.05
C ASP A 82 -41.91 -33.20 -22.74
N MET A 83 -41.02 -34.19 -22.71
CA MET A 83 -39.61 -33.95 -22.40
C MET A 83 -38.97 -33.09 -23.49
N PRO A 84 -38.27 -31.99 -23.11
CA PRO A 84 -37.54 -31.20 -24.09
C PRO A 84 -36.40 -32.04 -24.65
N LEU A 85 -36.50 -32.45 -25.93
CA LEU A 85 -35.48 -33.21 -26.65
C LEU A 85 -34.28 -32.30 -26.99
N THR A 86 -33.59 -31.83 -25.95
CA THR A 86 -32.40 -31.02 -26.10
C THR A 86 -31.20 -31.87 -26.49
N ALA A 87 -30.18 -31.24 -27.09
CA ALA A 87 -28.98 -31.94 -27.53
C ALA A 87 -28.30 -32.80 -26.46
N PRO A 88 -28.09 -32.32 -25.20
CA PRO A 88 -27.44 -33.12 -24.16
C PRO A 88 -28.28 -34.33 -23.76
N PHE A 89 -29.61 -34.21 -23.80
CA PHE A 89 -30.52 -35.30 -23.54
C PHE A 89 -30.40 -36.36 -24.63
N VAL A 90 -30.54 -35.96 -25.89
CA VAL A 90 -30.51 -36.85 -27.06
C VAL A 90 -29.15 -37.56 -27.17
N GLU A 91 -28.03 -36.84 -27.06
CA GLU A 91 -26.68 -37.43 -27.14
C GLU A 91 -26.47 -38.55 -26.09
N GLU A 92 -26.81 -38.29 -24.83
CA GLU A 92 -26.64 -39.26 -23.75
C GLU A 92 -27.61 -40.44 -23.86
N PHE A 93 -28.85 -40.15 -24.26
CA PHE A 93 -29.90 -41.16 -24.46
C PHE A 93 -29.53 -42.13 -25.60
N TYR A 94 -29.10 -41.61 -26.76
CA TYR A 94 -28.63 -42.45 -27.88
C TYR A 94 -27.37 -43.24 -27.52
N ALA A 95 -26.39 -42.60 -26.87
CA ALA A 95 -25.14 -43.27 -26.47
C ALA A 95 -25.40 -44.49 -25.58
N ARG A 96 -26.36 -44.40 -24.65
CA ARG A 96 -26.75 -45.54 -23.80
C ARG A 96 -27.60 -46.58 -24.51
N LEU A 97 -28.56 -46.17 -25.36
CA LEU A 97 -29.39 -47.12 -26.10
C LEU A 97 -28.58 -47.95 -27.10
N GLN A 98 -27.52 -47.39 -27.69
CA GLN A 98 -26.62 -48.14 -28.58
C GLN A 98 -25.91 -49.30 -27.87
N ALA A 99 -25.71 -49.22 -26.56
CA ALA A 99 -25.05 -50.29 -25.80
C ALA A 99 -25.88 -51.58 -25.70
N TYR A 100 -27.21 -51.52 -25.88
CA TYR A 100 -28.12 -52.69 -25.82
C TYR A 100 -28.56 -53.23 -27.19
N GLY A 101 -28.01 -52.69 -28.29
CA GLY A 101 -28.16 -53.28 -29.62
C GLY A 101 -29.59 -53.20 -30.22
N PRO A 102 -29.97 -54.18 -31.08
CA PRO A 102 -31.15 -54.07 -31.95
C PRO A 102 -32.50 -53.95 -31.23
N ALA A 103 -32.58 -54.39 -29.98
CA ALA A 103 -33.82 -54.37 -29.21
C ALA A 103 -34.34 -52.94 -28.99
N MET A 104 -33.46 -51.94 -28.95
CA MET A 104 -33.81 -50.53 -28.72
C MET A 104 -33.99 -49.71 -30.01
N THR A 105 -33.89 -50.32 -31.19
CA THR A 105 -34.01 -49.62 -32.49
C THR A 105 -35.35 -48.91 -32.61
N PHE A 106 -36.45 -49.52 -32.14
CA PHE A 106 -37.78 -48.91 -32.15
C PHE A 106 -37.85 -47.59 -31.35
N VAL A 107 -37.17 -47.51 -30.20
CA VAL A 107 -37.10 -46.29 -29.37
C VAL A 107 -36.28 -45.22 -30.08
N GLN A 108 -35.17 -45.61 -30.72
CA GLN A 108 -34.33 -44.70 -31.51
C GLN A 108 -35.09 -44.11 -32.71
N THR A 109 -35.82 -44.95 -33.46
CA THR A 109 -36.63 -44.51 -34.59
C THR A 109 -37.75 -43.57 -34.15
N TRP A 110 -38.36 -43.81 -32.98
CA TRP A 110 -39.38 -42.90 -32.44
C TRP A 110 -38.81 -41.52 -32.09
N VAL A 111 -37.63 -41.45 -31.44
CA VAL A 111 -36.97 -40.17 -31.13
C VAL A 111 -36.54 -39.43 -32.40
N GLU A 112 -36.01 -40.14 -33.40
CA GLU A 112 -35.69 -39.59 -34.72
C GLU A 112 -36.92 -38.99 -35.40
N GLN A 113 -38.05 -39.69 -35.37
CA GLN A 113 -39.30 -39.22 -35.96
C GLN A 113 -39.83 -37.98 -35.24
N LYS A 114 -39.73 -37.93 -33.90
CA LYS A 114 -40.07 -36.74 -33.11
C LYS A 114 -39.18 -35.54 -33.38
N LEU A 115 -37.88 -35.76 -33.58
CA LEU A 115 -36.95 -34.70 -33.97
C LEU A 115 -37.26 -34.17 -35.38
N LEU A 116 -37.61 -35.08 -36.31
CA LEU A 116 -38.04 -34.72 -37.67
C LEU A 116 -39.36 -33.92 -37.68
N GLU A 117 -40.33 -34.26 -36.81
CA GLU A 117 -41.55 -33.46 -36.61
C GLU A 117 -41.24 -32.03 -36.15
N GLN A 118 -40.14 -31.83 -35.41
CA GLN A 118 -39.64 -30.51 -35.00
C GLN A 118 -38.72 -29.84 -36.04
N GLY A 119 -38.46 -30.50 -37.18
CA GLY A 119 -37.63 -29.99 -38.27
C GLY A 119 -36.13 -30.01 -38.01
N ILE A 120 -35.64 -30.78 -37.03
CA ILE A 120 -34.23 -30.83 -36.63
C ILE A 120 -33.72 -32.28 -36.71
N THR A 121 -32.53 -32.51 -37.26
CA THR A 121 -31.89 -33.83 -37.21
C THR A 121 -31.00 -33.97 -35.97
N ALA A 122 -30.89 -35.18 -35.40
CA ALA A 122 -30.02 -35.45 -34.25
C ALA A 122 -28.55 -35.03 -34.47
N THR A 123 -28.03 -35.20 -35.70
CA THR A 123 -26.68 -34.78 -36.09
C THR A 123 -26.50 -33.26 -36.04
N GLN A 124 -27.43 -32.50 -36.61
CA GLN A 124 -27.43 -31.03 -36.59
C GLN A 124 -27.56 -30.50 -35.15
N LEU A 125 -28.41 -31.13 -34.33
CA LEU A 125 -28.60 -30.78 -32.93
C LEU A 125 -27.30 -30.98 -32.12
N SER A 126 -26.58 -32.08 -32.36
CA SER A 126 -25.30 -32.37 -31.72
C SER A 126 -24.19 -31.41 -32.18
N GLU A 127 -24.09 -31.09 -33.47
CA GLU A 127 -23.10 -30.13 -33.97
C GLU A 127 -23.25 -28.73 -33.36
N VAL A 128 -24.49 -28.23 -33.30
CA VAL A 128 -24.80 -26.92 -32.68
C VAL A 128 -24.47 -26.93 -31.19
N SER A 129 -24.78 -28.02 -30.50
CA SER A 129 -24.45 -28.23 -29.09
C SER A 129 -22.95 -28.30 -28.83
N ALA A 130 -22.21 -29.05 -29.66
CA ALA A 130 -20.76 -29.18 -29.57
C ALA A 130 -20.07 -27.83 -29.76
N ARG A 131 -20.49 -27.04 -30.77
CA ARG A 131 -19.97 -25.68 -30.99
C ARG A 131 -20.25 -24.77 -29.79
N ARG A 132 -21.47 -24.79 -29.25
CA ARG A 132 -21.84 -23.98 -28.07
C ARG A 132 -21.10 -24.43 -26.80
N SER A 133 -20.81 -25.72 -26.67
CA SER A 133 -20.01 -26.29 -25.58
C SER A 133 -18.56 -25.83 -25.65
N ALA A 134 -17.94 -25.94 -26.82
CA ALA A 134 -16.58 -25.50 -27.06
C ALA A 134 -16.44 -23.99 -26.79
N ALA A 135 -17.36 -23.18 -27.30
CA ALA A 135 -17.37 -21.74 -27.05
C ALA A 135 -17.48 -21.40 -25.55
N ASN A 136 -18.38 -22.06 -24.82
CA ASN A 136 -18.52 -21.86 -23.38
C ASN A 136 -17.27 -22.31 -22.61
N GLN A 137 -16.68 -23.45 -22.96
CA GLN A 137 -15.47 -23.96 -22.31
C GLN A 137 -14.29 -22.99 -22.50
N ILE A 138 -14.09 -22.48 -23.72
CA ILE A 138 -13.07 -21.47 -24.02
C ILE A 138 -13.35 -20.18 -23.24
N SER A 139 -14.60 -19.70 -23.22
CA SER A 139 -15.00 -18.51 -22.46
C SER A 139 -14.75 -18.64 -20.96
N MET A 140 -15.06 -19.81 -20.36
CA MET A 140 -14.78 -20.09 -18.95
C MET A 140 -13.28 -20.13 -18.66
N ALA A 141 -12.51 -20.85 -19.49
CA ALA A 141 -11.06 -20.93 -19.34
C ALA A 141 -10.40 -19.54 -19.44
N ASN A 142 -10.81 -18.74 -20.43
CA ASN A 142 -10.35 -17.37 -20.60
C ASN A 142 -10.74 -16.49 -19.42
N SER A 143 -11.96 -16.64 -18.89
CA SER A 143 -12.43 -15.85 -17.74
C SER A 143 -11.67 -16.19 -16.45
N ILE A 144 -11.40 -17.47 -16.20
CA ILE A 144 -10.59 -17.92 -15.05
C ILE A 144 -9.15 -17.43 -15.18
N SER A 145 -8.55 -17.59 -16.36
CA SER A 145 -7.19 -17.10 -16.63
C SER A 145 -7.10 -15.59 -16.45
N SER A 146 -8.10 -14.85 -16.93
CA SER A 146 -8.18 -13.40 -16.78
C SER A 146 -8.37 -13.00 -15.32
N LEU A 147 -9.23 -13.66 -14.55
CA LEU A 147 -9.38 -13.39 -13.11
C LEU A 147 -8.06 -13.59 -12.36
N ARG A 148 -7.33 -14.68 -12.67
CA ARG A 148 -6.01 -14.93 -12.08
C ARG A 148 -5.02 -13.83 -12.46
N PHE A 149 -5.02 -13.40 -13.72
CA PHE A 149 -4.18 -12.29 -14.17
C PHE A 149 -4.54 -10.98 -13.44
N LEU A 150 -5.82 -10.63 -13.31
CA LEU A 150 -6.26 -9.43 -12.60
C LEU A 150 -5.89 -9.49 -11.10
N ALA A 151 -5.79 -10.68 -10.51
CA ALA A 151 -5.39 -10.86 -9.12
C ALA A 151 -3.87 -10.72 -8.89
N THR A 152 -3.04 -11.05 -9.89
CA THR A 152 -1.57 -10.98 -9.78
C THR A 152 -0.96 -9.71 -10.38
N ALA A 153 -1.72 -8.97 -11.19
CA ALA A 153 -1.26 -7.75 -11.83
C ALA A 153 -0.98 -6.63 -10.80
N ASP A 154 0.14 -5.92 -10.98
CA ASP A 154 0.43 -4.73 -10.18
C ASP A 154 -0.37 -3.52 -10.69
N TRP A 155 -1.57 -3.34 -10.13
CA TRP A 155 -2.47 -2.24 -10.49
C TRP A 155 -1.93 -0.87 -10.14
N ARG A 156 -1.00 -0.77 -9.18
CA ARG A 156 -0.41 0.49 -8.74
C ARG A 156 0.24 1.21 -9.92
N HIS A 157 1.09 0.51 -10.66
CA HIS A 157 1.79 1.08 -11.80
C HIS A 157 0.83 1.38 -12.97
N HIS A 158 -0.16 0.51 -13.21
CA HIS A 158 -1.13 0.70 -14.29
C HIS A 158 -2.03 1.91 -14.07
N VAL A 159 -2.54 2.09 -12.84
CA VAL A 159 -3.39 3.24 -12.49
C VAL A 159 -2.59 4.54 -12.56
N GLU A 160 -1.34 4.55 -12.08
CA GLU A 160 -0.47 5.73 -12.22
C GLU A 160 -0.20 6.10 -13.67
N ALA A 161 0.10 5.11 -14.53
CA ALA A 161 0.36 5.37 -15.94
C ALA A 161 -0.87 5.96 -16.68
N LEU A 162 -2.08 5.54 -16.28
CA LEU A 162 -3.33 5.96 -16.89
C LEU A 162 -3.96 7.21 -16.26
N SER A 163 -3.45 7.66 -15.10
CA SER A 163 -3.99 8.80 -14.38
C SER A 163 -3.55 10.12 -15.00
N VAL A 164 -4.52 10.89 -15.51
CA VAL A 164 -4.27 12.25 -16.01
C VAL A 164 -3.79 13.18 -14.88
N VAL A 165 -4.27 12.96 -13.65
CA VAL A 165 -3.82 13.69 -12.46
C VAL A 165 -2.33 13.43 -12.21
N GLU A 166 -1.89 12.18 -12.28
CA GLU A 166 -0.48 11.82 -12.14
C GLU A 166 0.38 12.43 -13.26
N GLN A 167 -0.12 12.45 -14.50
CA GLN A 167 0.57 13.10 -15.62
C GLN A 167 0.76 14.60 -15.40
N VAL A 168 -0.22 15.29 -14.79
CA VAL A 168 -0.08 16.70 -14.40
C VAL A 168 0.90 16.87 -13.25
N LEU A 169 0.86 16.01 -12.23
CA LEU A 169 1.81 16.09 -11.10
C LEU A 169 3.26 15.86 -11.51
N ARG A 170 3.50 15.09 -12.59
CA ARG A 170 4.83 14.93 -13.20
C ARG A 170 5.38 16.21 -13.83
N GLN A 171 4.55 17.24 -14.03
CA GLN A 171 4.98 18.57 -14.47
C GLN A 171 5.51 19.42 -13.30
N ASP A 172 5.79 18.80 -12.15
CA ASP A 172 6.42 19.45 -11.00
C ASP A 172 7.69 20.19 -11.43
N PRO A 173 7.83 21.49 -11.09
CA PRO A 173 8.97 22.29 -11.55
C PRO A 173 10.34 21.79 -11.08
N MET A 174 10.40 21.09 -9.94
CA MET A 174 11.64 20.48 -9.46
C MET A 174 11.89 19.09 -10.06
N GLY A 175 10.90 18.46 -10.70
CA GLY A 175 10.98 17.09 -11.21
C GLY A 175 11.04 16.00 -10.13
N ILE A 176 11.05 16.35 -8.84
CA ILE A 176 11.25 15.43 -7.72
C ILE A 176 10.05 14.49 -7.55
N HIS A 177 8.84 14.96 -7.85
CA HIS A 177 7.63 14.14 -7.71
C HIS A 177 7.73 12.79 -8.45
N ALA A 178 8.32 12.75 -9.64
CA ALA A 178 8.45 11.53 -10.43
C ALA A 178 9.41 10.50 -9.82
N GLU A 179 10.34 10.95 -8.98
CA GLU A 179 11.34 10.13 -8.29
C GLU A 179 10.88 9.69 -6.89
N GLN A 180 9.67 10.07 -6.46
CA GLN A 180 9.12 9.70 -5.17
C GLN A 180 8.55 8.28 -5.15
N ASP A 181 8.57 7.68 -3.96
CA ASP A 181 7.98 6.35 -3.75
C ASP A 181 6.47 6.36 -4.02
N PHE A 182 5.92 5.19 -4.35
CA PHE A 182 4.50 5.05 -4.66
C PHE A 182 3.63 5.58 -3.51
N ALA A 183 3.99 5.31 -2.25
CA ALA A 183 3.19 5.74 -1.11
C ALA A 183 3.13 7.27 -0.97
N THR A 184 4.22 7.99 -1.28
CA THR A 184 4.21 9.45 -1.30
C THR A 184 3.35 10.00 -2.43
N ARG A 185 3.51 9.46 -3.65
CA ARG A 185 2.71 9.87 -4.81
C ARG A 185 1.22 9.59 -4.60
N ASP A 186 0.89 8.45 -4.02
CA ASP A 186 -0.49 8.07 -3.66
C ASP A 186 -1.09 9.01 -2.60
N ARG A 187 -0.30 9.45 -1.61
CA ARG A 187 -0.74 10.48 -0.65
C ARG A 187 -1.01 11.82 -1.31
N TYR A 188 -0.28 12.18 -2.36
CA TYR A 188 -0.52 13.42 -3.10
C TYR A 188 -1.82 13.31 -3.90
N ARG A 189 -2.06 12.14 -4.52
CA ARG A 189 -3.32 11.80 -5.21
C ARG A 189 -4.51 11.87 -4.25
N HIS A 190 -4.44 11.25 -3.07
CA HIS A 190 -5.49 11.38 -2.05
C HIS A 190 -5.70 12.82 -1.55
N ALA A 191 -4.61 13.57 -1.38
CA ALA A 191 -4.71 14.97 -0.98
C ALA A 191 -5.44 15.82 -2.03
N ILE A 192 -5.38 15.46 -3.31
CA ILE A 192 -6.14 16.08 -4.41
C ILE A 192 -7.60 15.67 -4.37
N GLU A 193 -7.90 14.37 -4.20
CA GLU A 193 -9.28 13.88 -4.04
C GLU A 193 -10.01 14.60 -2.90
N ASP A 194 -9.33 14.82 -1.77
CA ASP A 194 -9.89 15.54 -0.62
C ASP A 194 -10.21 17.02 -0.95
N ILE A 195 -9.34 17.71 -1.70
CA ILE A 195 -9.62 19.09 -2.17
C ILE A 195 -10.78 19.08 -3.15
N ALA A 196 -10.76 18.18 -4.12
CA ALA A 196 -11.77 18.10 -5.16
C ALA A 196 -13.16 17.88 -4.53
N ARG A 197 -13.25 16.95 -3.57
CA ARG A 197 -14.48 16.67 -2.83
C ARG A 197 -14.96 17.86 -2.00
N SER A 198 -14.06 18.59 -1.34
CA SER A 198 -14.42 19.74 -0.49
C SER A 198 -14.73 21.02 -1.28
N SER A 199 -14.14 21.21 -2.46
CA SER A 199 -14.38 22.35 -3.35
C SER A 199 -15.52 22.12 -4.35
N GLY A 200 -15.90 20.87 -4.62
CA GLY A 200 -16.83 20.52 -5.69
C GLY A 200 -16.24 20.69 -7.09
N ARG A 201 -14.91 20.82 -7.22
CA ARG A 201 -14.20 20.92 -8.51
C ARG A 201 -13.60 19.57 -8.92
N ASP A 202 -13.25 19.45 -10.19
CA ASP A 202 -12.59 18.25 -10.70
C ASP A 202 -11.17 18.09 -10.17
N GLU A 203 -10.76 16.83 -9.97
CA GLU A 203 -9.42 16.45 -9.48
C GLU A 203 -8.31 17.00 -10.39
N LEU A 204 -8.55 17.02 -11.71
CA LEU A 204 -7.63 17.59 -12.68
C LEU A 204 -7.38 19.10 -12.45
N ALA A 205 -8.45 19.85 -12.17
CA ALA A 205 -8.36 21.29 -11.93
C ALA A 205 -7.56 21.59 -10.65
N VAL A 206 -7.69 20.75 -9.62
CA VAL A 206 -6.90 20.84 -8.38
C VAL A 206 -5.42 20.56 -8.65
N ALA A 207 -5.12 19.50 -9.41
CA ALA A 207 -3.74 19.16 -9.77
C ALA A 207 -3.07 20.32 -10.53
N GLN A 208 -3.76 20.88 -11.53
CA GLN A 208 -3.29 22.04 -12.28
C GLN A 208 -3.11 23.27 -11.38
N GLY A 209 -4.06 23.55 -10.48
CA GLY A 209 -3.94 24.64 -9.51
C GLY A 209 -2.70 24.52 -8.61
N ALA A 210 -2.35 23.31 -8.18
CA ALA A 210 -1.15 23.05 -7.39
C ALA A 210 0.14 23.34 -8.19
N ILE A 211 0.20 22.88 -9.44
CA ILE A 211 1.34 23.11 -10.34
C ILE A 211 1.51 24.60 -10.66
N VAL A 212 0.42 25.32 -10.96
CA VAL A 212 0.48 26.77 -11.22
C VAL A 212 1.04 27.53 -10.02
N LEU A 213 0.66 27.16 -8.80
CA LEU A 213 1.22 27.76 -7.59
C LEU A 213 2.70 27.43 -7.39
N ALA A 214 3.12 26.20 -7.71
CA ALA A 214 4.53 25.79 -7.70
C ALA A 214 5.36 26.57 -8.72
N GLN A 215 4.87 26.71 -9.96
CA GLN A 215 5.51 27.51 -11.00
C GLN A 215 5.58 29.00 -10.63
N ALA A 216 4.53 29.56 -10.02
CA ALA A 216 4.53 30.94 -9.54
C ALA A 216 5.55 31.17 -8.40
N ALA A 217 5.82 30.14 -7.58
CA ALA A 217 6.86 30.20 -6.57
C ALA A 217 8.26 30.15 -7.16
N VAL A 218 8.50 29.34 -8.19
CA VAL A 218 9.77 29.33 -8.94
C VAL A 218 10.11 30.73 -9.44
N GLN A 219 9.13 31.44 -10.02
CA GLN A 219 9.35 32.80 -10.54
C GLN A 219 9.68 33.83 -9.43
N ARG A 220 9.29 33.58 -8.18
CA ARG A 220 9.50 34.53 -7.07
C ARG A 220 10.76 34.24 -6.25
N ALA A 221 11.05 32.97 -5.98
CA ALA A 221 12.08 32.55 -5.02
C ALA A 221 13.14 31.62 -5.65
N GLY A 222 13.00 31.26 -6.92
CA GLY A 222 13.87 30.33 -7.62
C GLY A 222 13.48 28.86 -7.44
N ILE A 223 14.10 27.99 -8.25
CA ILE A 223 13.83 26.54 -8.27
C ILE A 223 14.24 25.87 -6.96
N GLY A 224 15.23 26.39 -6.24
CA GLY A 224 15.74 25.80 -5.00
C GLY A 224 14.90 26.06 -3.74
N ASP A 225 13.86 26.91 -3.81
CA ASP A 225 13.01 27.16 -2.66
C ASP A 225 12.00 26.01 -2.45
N ARG A 226 11.72 25.68 -1.20
CA ARG A 226 10.77 24.60 -0.83
C ARG A 226 9.37 24.83 -1.40
N SER A 227 9.03 26.09 -1.68
CA SER A 227 7.74 26.45 -2.28
C SER A 227 7.64 26.18 -3.78
N ALA A 228 8.74 25.86 -4.47
CA ALA A 228 8.74 25.48 -5.88
C ALA A 228 8.31 24.02 -6.15
N HIS A 229 8.17 23.19 -5.10
CA HIS A 229 7.72 21.80 -5.21
C HIS A 229 6.20 21.67 -5.00
N VAL A 230 5.52 20.86 -5.83
CA VAL A 230 4.06 20.66 -5.77
C VAL A 230 3.57 20.14 -4.41
N GLY A 231 4.34 19.26 -3.77
CA GLY A 231 4.01 18.68 -2.46
C GLY A 231 3.89 19.71 -1.33
N TYR A 232 4.53 20.88 -1.47
CA TYR A 232 4.39 21.98 -0.51
C TYR A 232 2.96 22.53 -0.46
N TYR A 233 2.27 22.57 -1.61
CA TYR A 233 0.89 23.01 -1.72
C TYR A 233 -0.13 21.90 -1.44
N LEU A 234 0.25 20.64 -1.62
CA LEU A 234 -0.65 19.51 -1.35
C LEU A 234 -0.66 19.12 0.13
N LEU A 235 0.49 19.07 0.79
CA LEU A 235 0.62 18.50 2.14
C LEU A 235 1.08 19.49 3.22
N ASP A 236 1.81 20.55 2.85
CA ASP A 236 2.48 21.43 3.82
C ASP A 236 1.83 22.83 3.89
N ARG A 237 2.59 23.85 4.29
CA ARG A 237 2.12 25.23 4.53
C ARG A 237 1.51 25.90 3.30
N GLY A 238 1.82 25.44 2.09
CA GLY A 238 1.22 25.95 0.85
C GLY A 238 -0.26 25.59 0.70
N ARG A 239 -0.75 24.59 1.45
CA ARG A 239 -2.11 24.05 1.32
C ARG A 239 -3.21 25.09 1.45
N GLN A 240 -3.08 26.06 2.34
CA GLN A 240 -4.11 27.10 2.50
C GLN A 240 -4.24 27.99 1.26
N ARG A 241 -3.14 28.23 0.54
CA ARG A 241 -3.19 29.02 -0.71
C ARG A 241 -3.92 28.26 -1.80
N LEU A 242 -3.69 26.95 -1.89
CA LEU A 242 -4.40 26.07 -2.82
C LEU A 242 -5.88 25.98 -2.47
N ASP A 243 -6.22 25.73 -1.19
CA ASP A 243 -7.61 25.66 -0.72
C ASP A 243 -8.37 26.97 -1.05
N ARG A 244 -7.75 28.14 -0.85
CA ARG A 244 -8.34 29.44 -1.21
C ARG A 244 -8.51 29.61 -2.73
N ALA A 245 -7.52 29.21 -3.52
CA ALA A 245 -7.59 29.30 -4.98
C ALA A 245 -8.68 28.38 -5.56
N MET A 246 -8.93 27.24 -4.93
CA MET A 246 -9.96 26.28 -5.34
C MET A 246 -11.34 26.56 -4.74
N GLY A 247 -11.46 27.53 -3.81
CA GLY A 247 -12.72 27.90 -3.19
C GLY A 247 -13.21 26.91 -2.13
N CYS A 248 -12.31 26.12 -1.52
CA CYS A 248 -12.66 25.21 -0.44
C CYS A 248 -13.22 25.98 0.77
N ARG A 249 -14.31 25.47 1.36
CA ARG A 249 -14.80 25.97 2.64
C ARG A 249 -13.79 25.61 3.74
N PHE A 250 -13.51 26.56 4.63
CA PHE A 250 -12.48 26.49 5.65
C PHE A 250 -12.63 25.23 6.53
N GLU A 251 -11.79 24.22 6.31
CA GLU A 251 -11.78 23.04 7.18
C GLU A 251 -10.96 23.32 8.45
N TRP A 252 -11.61 23.29 9.61
CA TRP A 252 -10.94 23.41 10.91
C TRP A 252 -9.78 22.41 11.09
N LYS A 253 -9.87 21.24 10.42
CA LYS A 253 -8.83 20.21 10.40
C LYS A 253 -7.55 20.67 9.68
N SER A 254 -7.64 21.47 8.63
CA SER A 254 -6.46 22.02 7.92
C SER A 254 -5.85 23.21 8.67
N ALA A 255 -6.69 24.02 9.35
CA ALA A 255 -6.24 25.12 10.19
C ALA A 255 -5.41 24.65 11.41
N ALA A 256 -5.85 23.60 12.11
CA ALA A 256 -5.09 23.00 13.21
C ALA A 256 -3.70 22.49 12.77
N ARG A 257 -3.59 22.02 11.51
CA ARG A 257 -2.35 21.48 10.93
C ARG A 257 -1.29 22.56 10.70
N GLN A 258 -1.70 23.81 10.48
CA GLN A 258 -0.82 24.96 10.20
C GLN A 258 -0.61 25.89 11.40
N MET A 259 -1.26 25.60 12.53
CA MET A 259 -1.10 26.36 13.77
C MET A 259 0.38 26.45 14.17
N SER A 260 0.88 27.65 14.46
CA SER A 260 2.31 27.90 14.68
C SER A 260 2.85 27.05 15.84
N GLY A 261 4.14 26.70 15.81
CA GLY A 261 4.77 25.92 16.87
C GLY A 261 4.57 26.53 18.26
N ARG A 262 4.56 27.86 18.35
CA ARG A 262 4.29 28.61 19.59
C ARG A 262 2.85 28.44 20.07
N LEU A 263 1.87 28.51 19.17
CA LEU A 263 0.46 28.32 19.55
C LEU A 263 0.17 26.86 19.94
N ARG A 264 0.81 25.88 19.27
CA ARG A 264 0.70 24.46 19.62
C ARG A 264 1.24 24.17 21.02
N LEU A 265 2.42 24.71 21.33
CA LEU A 265 3.00 24.58 22.67
C LEU A 265 2.11 25.26 23.71
N SER A 266 1.62 26.47 23.43
CA SER A 266 0.71 27.18 24.32
C SER A 266 -0.56 26.38 24.58
N LEU A 267 -1.23 25.87 23.55
CA LEU A 267 -2.45 25.07 23.71
C LEU A 267 -2.20 23.78 24.49
N TYR A 268 -1.09 23.09 24.24
CA TYR A 268 -0.71 21.89 24.98
C TYR A 268 -0.50 22.18 26.47
N ILE A 269 0.33 23.17 26.78
CA ILE A 269 0.62 23.57 28.17
C ILE A 269 -0.65 24.09 28.85
N SER A 270 -1.42 24.96 28.18
CA SER A 270 -2.67 25.49 28.73
C SER A 270 -3.70 24.39 29.01
N THR A 271 -3.81 23.37 28.14
CA THR A 271 -4.73 22.25 28.38
C THR A 271 -4.30 21.43 29.61
N ILE A 272 -2.99 21.18 29.77
CA ILE A 272 -2.45 20.50 30.95
C ILE A 272 -2.72 21.34 32.20
N LEU A 273 -2.37 22.63 32.19
CA LEU A 273 -2.57 23.53 33.33
C LEU A 273 -4.05 23.64 33.72
N LEU A 274 -4.94 23.81 32.74
CA LEU A 274 -6.39 23.88 32.99
C LEU A 274 -6.92 22.59 33.57
N LEU A 275 -6.51 21.43 33.03
CA LEU A 275 -6.93 20.13 33.53
C LEU A 275 -6.39 19.88 34.95
N THR A 276 -5.12 20.18 35.21
CA THR A 276 -4.51 20.07 36.54
C THR A 276 -5.21 21.00 37.54
N ALA A 277 -5.47 22.26 37.15
CA ALA A 277 -6.17 23.22 38.00
C ALA A 277 -7.62 22.79 38.28
N ALA A 278 -8.35 22.32 37.28
CA ALA A 278 -9.74 21.86 37.43
C ALA A 278 -9.83 20.66 38.38
N VAL A 279 -8.98 19.65 38.18
CA VAL A 279 -8.97 18.44 39.04
C VAL A 279 -8.51 18.79 40.46
N SER A 280 -7.49 19.64 40.59
CA SER A 280 -7.02 20.09 41.92
C SER A 280 -8.12 20.88 42.64
N LEU A 281 -8.81 21.80 41.95
CA LEU A 281 -9.92 22.55 42.54
C LEU A 281 -11.02 21.61 43.04
N VAL A 282 -11.45 20.64 42.23
CA VAL A 282 -12.48 19.67 42.62
C VAL A 282 -12.07 18.85 43.85
N LEU A 283 -10.81 18.43 43.94
CA LEU A 283 -10.32 17.61 45.05
C LEU A 283 -10.07 18.42 46.33
N TYR A 284 -9.55 19.65 46.22
CA TYR A 284 -9.15 20.46 47.37
C TYR A 284 -10.25 21.39 47.90
N PHE A 285 -11.23 21.78 47.07
CA PHE A 285 -12.33 22.66 47.48
C PHE A 285 -13.12 22.12 48.70
N PRO A 286 -13.56 20.85 48.75
CA PRO A 286 -14.28 20.32 49.92
C PRO A 286 -13.37 20.12 51.15
N LEU A 287 -12.06 19.92 50.94
CA LEU A 287 -11.10 19.71 52.04
C LEU A 287 -10.68 21.04 52.70
N ALA A 288 -10.79 22.16 51.98
CA ALA A 288 -10.44 23.48 52.48
C ALA A 288 -11.36 23.98 53.60
N GLU A 289 -12.61 23.52 53.64
CA GLU A 289 -13.59 23.92 54.69
C GLU A 289 -13.31 23.25 56.05
N ILE A 290 -12.49 22.19 56.09
CA ILE A 290 -12.31 21.37 57.30
C ILE A 290 -11.13 21.88 58.15
N SER A 291 -10.09 22.50 57.58
CA SER A 291 -8.88 22.90 58.33
C SER A 291 -7.97 23.94 57.61
N PRO A 292 -8.32 25.23 57.59
CA PRO A 292 -7.61 26.23 56.77
C PRO A 292 -6.21 26.66 57.28
N THR A 293 -5.80 26.31 58.51
CA THR A 293 -4.57 26.83 59.17
C THR A 293 -3.42 25.83 59.29
N ALA A 294 -3.52 24.63 58.75
CA ALA A 294 -2.44 23.65 58.81
C ALA A 294 -1.48 23.83 57.63
N TRP A 295 -0.24 24.26 57.89
CA TRP A 295 0.87 24.24 56.92
C TRP A 295 1.01 22.87 56.20
N ARG A 296 0.59 21.78 56.88
CA ARG A 296 0.50 20.41 56.34
C ARG A 296 -0.45 20.29 55.16
N PHE A 297 -1.56 21.04 55.13
CA PHE A 297 -2.51 21.04 54.02
C PHE A 297 -1.88 21.62 52.74
N TRP A 298 -1.10 22.69 52.87
CA TRP A 298 -0.37 23.27 51.74
C TRP A 298 0.69 22.31 51.18
N TRP A 299 1.43 21.60 52.04
CA TRP A 299 2.39 20.57 51.59
C TRP A 299 1.71 19.40 50.87
N LEU A 300 0.59 18.90 51.40
CA LEU A 300 -0.24 17.87 50.75
C LEU A 300 -0.87 18.38 49.44
N GLY A 301 -1.23 19.66 49.39
CA GLY A 301 -1.72 20.35 48.21
C GLY A 301 -0.70 20.38 47.08
N ILE A 302 0.53 20.80 47.39
CA ILE A 302 1.63 20.86 46.41
C ILE A 302 1.98 19.44 45.92
N LEU A 303 2.10 18.47 46.84
CA LEU A 303 2.46 17.09 46.48
C LEU A 303 1.36 16.41 45.63
N GLY A 304 0.09 16.64 45.96
CA GLY A 304 -1.02 16.11 45.17
C GLY A 304 -1.17 16.84 43.84
N MET A 305 -0.89 18.15 43.75
CA MET A 305 -0.85 18.88 42.48
C MET A 305 0.21 18.32 41.53
N VAL A 306 1.39 17.94 42.03
CA VAL A 306 2.41 17.24 41.23
C VAL A 306 1.88 15.91 40.70
N SER A 307 1.24 15.10 41.56
CA SER A 307 0.64 13.82 41.16
C SER A 307 -0.48 13.98 40.12
N ILE A 308 -1.37 14.96 40.32
CA ILE A 308 -2.46 15.30 39.38
C ILE A 308 -1.88 15.78 38.04
N SER A 309 -0.79 16.56 38.07
CA SER A 309 -0.14 17.03 36.84
C SER A 309 0.42 15.88 36.00
N ALA A 310 0.98 14.83 36.62
CA ALA A 310 1.48 13.66 35.91
C ALA A 310 0.35 12.88 35.20
N LEU A 311 -0.81 12.76 35.84
CA LEU A 311 -2.01 12.18 35.24
C LEU A 311 -2.57 13.05 34.12
N ALA A 312 -2.64 14.37 34.32
CA ALA A 312 -3.09 15.32 33.31
C ALA A 312 -2.21 15.28 32.05
N VAL A 313 -0.88 15.25 32.21
CA VAL A 313 0.07 15.10 31.10
C VAL A 313 -0.18 13.78 30.36
N SER A 314 -0.35 12.67 31.07
CA SER A 314 -0.60 11.36 30.46
C SER A 314 -1.92 11.33 29.67
N LEU A 315 -2.99 11.91 30.21
CA LEU A 315 -4.29 11.99 29.54
C LEU A 315 -4.24 12.90 28.31
N VAL A 316 -3.63 14.07 28.43
CA VAL A 316 -3.46 14.99 27.30
C VAL A 316 -2.61 14.34 26.21
N ASN A 317 -1.52 13.64 26.55
CA ASN A 317 -0.71 12.90 25.58
C ASN A 317 -1.53 11.81 24.86
N ARG A 318 -2.40 11.10 25.59
CA ARG A 318 -3.31 10.09 24.99
C ARG A 318 -4.32 10.74 24.05
N LEU A 319 -4.94 11.85 24.44
CA LEU A 319 -5.87 12.60 23.60
C LEU A 319 -5.19 13.13 22.33
N VAL A 320 -3.97 13.67 22.48
CA VAL A 320 -3.18 14.18 21.35
C VAL A 320 -2.87 13.06 20.36
N THR A 321 -2.50 11.86 20.82
CA THR A 321 -2.22 10.73 19.92
C THR A 321 -3.45 10.15 19.23
N LEU A 322 -4.65 10.36 19.79
CA LEU A 322 -5.92 9.99 19.13
C LEU A 322 -6.37 11.02 18.07
N ILE A 323 -6.07 12.30 18.29
CA ILE A 323 -6.54 13.40 17.42
C ILE A 323 -5.53 13.71 16.31
N ILE A 324 -4.23 13.64 16.60
CA ILE A 324 -3.18 14.04 15.67
C ILE A 324 -2.64 12.79 14.96
N ALA A 325 -3.01 12.64 13.68
CA ALA A 325 -2.44 11.62 12.83
C ALA A 325 -0.93 11.83 12.62
N PRO A 326 -0.11 10.75 12.65
CA PRO A 326 1.32 10.84 12.41
C PRO A 326 1.60 11.37 11.00
N ARG A 327 2.56 12.30 10.90
CA ARG A 327 3.03 12.81 9.61
C ARG A 327 4.15 11.93 9.10
N THR A 328 3.85 11.03 8.16
CA THR A 328 4.93 10.37 7.41
C THR A 328 5.56 11.38 6.46
N LEU A 329 6.89 11.39 6.44
CA LEU A 329 7.67 12.25 5.56
C LEU A 329 7.59 11.70 4.13
N PRO A 330 7.51 12.57 3.11
CA PRO A 330 7.70 12.17 1.72
C PRO A 330 9.01 11.40 1.54
N GLN A 331 8.97 10.28 0.82
CA GLN A 331 10.11 9.41 0.57
C GLN A 331 10.43 9.38 -0.94
N MET A 332 11.72 9.24 -1.23
CA MET A 332 12.22 9.02 -2.59
C MET A 332 12.24 7.51 -2.90
N ASP A 333 12.02 7.14 -4.16
CA ASP A 333 12.11 5.77 -4.63
C ASP A 333 13.56 5.41 -4.99
N PHE A 334 14.26 4.77 -4.05
CA PHE A 334 15.57 4.18 -4.29
C PHE A 334 15.52 2.65 -4.38
N SER A 335 14.39 2.07 -4.81
CA SER A 335 14.23 0.61 -4.94
C SER A 335 15.21 -0.04 -5.92
N ARG A 336 15.70 0.72 -6.92
CA ARG A 336 16.74 0.29 -7.89
C ARG A 336 18.16 0.66 -7.46
N GLY A 337 18.30 1.22 -6.27
CA GLY A 337 19.53 1.74 -5.71
C GLY A 337 19.66 3.26 -5.80
N VAL A 338 20.67 3.78 -5.09
CA VAL A 338 20.95 5.21 -4.96
C VAL A 338 21.72 5.69 -6.19
N PRO A 339 21.26 6.74 -6.90
CA PRO A 339 21.96 7.27 -8.07
C PRO A 339 23.20 8.10 -7.67
N ASP A 340 24.09 8.36 -8.63
CA ASP A 340 25.33 9.11 -8.40
C ASP A 340 25.10 10.53 -7.86
N ALA A 341 23.98 11.16 -8.22
CA ALA A 341 23.59 12.48 -7.73
C ALA A 341 23.23 12.50 -6.23
N HIS A 342 22.91 11.34 -5.65
CA HIS A 342 22.48 11.18 -4.25
C HIS A 342 23.41 10.29 -3.44
N ARG A 343 24.70 10.24 -3.83
CA ARG A 343 25.73 9.53 -3.06
C ARG A 343 25.63 9.87 -1.59
N SER A 344 25.49 8.82 -0.80
CA SER A 344 25.13 8.92 0.61
C SER A 344 26.20 8.26 1.45
N MET A 345 26.56 8.90 2.56
CA MET A 345 27.47 8.34 3.53
C MET A 345 26.75 8.08 4.85
N VAL A 346 26.81 6.84 5.32
CA VAL A 346 26.30 6.43 6.63
C VAL A 346 27.40 6.67 7.65
N VAL A 347 27.28 7.78 8.40
CA VAL A 347 28.22 8.16 9.44
C VAL A 347 27.75 7.62 10.78
N VAL A 348 28.59 6.84 11.46
CA VAL A 348 28.32 6.32 12.82
C VAL A 348 29.22 7.08 13.80
N PRO A 349 28.67 8.04 14.57
CA PRO A 349 29.43 8.78 15.57
C PRO A 349 29.61 7.92 16.83
N THR A 350 30.85 7.61 17.21
CA THR A 350 31.16 6.78 18.39
C THR A 350 32.35 7.32 19.19
N LEU A 351 32.64 6.68 20.32
CA LEU A 351 33.84 6.92 21.10
C LEU A 351 34.79 5.75 20.91
N LEU A 352 36.08 6.06 20.84
CA LEU A 352 37.14 5.08 20.73
C LEU A 352 37.72 4.82 22.12
N SER A 353 37.66 3.56 22.54
CA SER A 353 38.02 3.18 23.92
C SER A 353 39.08 2.10 23.97
N THR A 354 38.78 0.91 23.46
CA THR A 354 39.61 -0.29 23.60
C THR A 354 39.72 -0.99 22.25
N PRO A 355 40.78 -1.80 22.02
CA PRO A 355 40.92 -2.57 20.78
C PRO A 355 39.71 -3.48 20.50
N GLN A 356 39.15 -4.12 21.54
CA GLN A 356 37.99 -5.00 21.39
C GLN A 356 36.73 -4.23 20.98
N GLU A 357 36.53 -3.01 21.48
CA GLU A 357 35.42 -2.15 21.03
C GLU A 357 35.63 -1.70 19.58
N ILE A 358 36.88 -1.47 19.15
CA ILE A 358 37.19 -1.12 17.74
C ILE A 358 36.81 -2.29 16.82
N ASP A 359 37.17 -3.53 17.18
CA ASP A 359 36.79 -4.71 16.41
C ASP A 359 35.26 -4.85 16.29
N ALA A 360 34.54 -4.70 17.41
CA ALA A 360 33.07 -4.75 17.41
C ALA A 360 32.44 -3.63 16.57
N LEU A 361 33.03 -2.43 16.56
CA LEU A 361 32.59 -1.31 15.73
C LEU A 361 32.80 -1.59 14.24
N LEU A 362 33.91 -2.25 13.87
CA LEU A 362 34.20 -2.61 12.49
C LEU A 362 33.33 -3.77 12.01
N GLU A 363 33.11 -4.78 12.85
CA GLU A 363 32.14 -5.85 12.57
C GLU A 363 30.73 -5.27 12.36
N ALA A 364 30.30 -4.35 13.23
CA ALA A 364 29.02 -3.68 13.06
C ALA A 364 28.93 -2.86 11.76
N GLN A 365 30.03 -2.23 11.31
CA GLN A 365 30.08 -1.56 10.01
C GLN A 365 30.04 -2.55 8.85
N GLU A 366 30.75 -3.67 8.95
CA GLU A 366 30.73 -4.76 7.97
C GLU A 366 29.31 -5.34 7.82
N ILE A 367 28.59 -5.57 8.92
CA ILE A 367 27.19 -6.01 8.90
C ILE A 367 26.29 -4.98 8.19
N ARG A 368 26.46 -3.68 8.46
CA ARG A 368 25.69 -2.62 7.79
C ARG A 368 25.94 -2.58 6.28
N TYR A 369 27.19 -2.79 5.87
CA TYR A 369 27.58 -2.92 4.48
C TYR A 369 26.94 -4.16 3.82
N LEU A 370 27.04 -5.32 4.47
CA LEU A 370 26.47 -6.57 3.96
C LEU A 370 24.94 -6.48 3.81
N GLY A 371 24.27 -5.75 4.70
CA GLY A 371 22.84 -5.46 4.59
C GLY A 371 22.48 -4.43 3.52
N ASN A 372 23.41 -3.59 3.06
CA ASN A 372 23.17 -2.49 2.12
C ASN A 372 24.32 -2.35 1.10
N ARG A 373 24.38 -3.29 0.15
CA ARG A 373 25.44 -3.36 -0.88
C ARG A 373 25.27 -2.40 -2.06
N ASP A 374 24.59 -1.28 -1.86
CA ASP A 374 24.39 -0.29 -2.91
C ASP A 374 25.71 0.39 -3.29
N ARG A 375 25.94 0.61 -4.60
CA ARG A 375 27.14 1.22 -5.17
C ARG A 375 27.43 2.63 -4.63
N ASN A 376 26.39 3.39 -4.31
CA ASN A 376 26.50 4.80 -3.94
C ASN A 376 26.31 5.07 -2.43
N ILE A 377 26.34 4.00 -1.63
CA ILE A 377 26.36 4.09 -0.17
C ILE A 377 27.77 3.80 0.34
N TYR A 378 28.28 4.74 1.15
CA TYR A 378 29.58 4.66 1.82
C TYR A 378 29.39 4.64 3.33
N PHE A 379 30.38 4.11 4.06
CA PHE A 379 30.29 3.99 5.52
C PHE A 379 31.44 4.75 6.16
N ALA A 380 31.16 5.57 7.19
CA ALA A 380 32.18 6.29 7.93
C ALA A 380 32.02 6.09 9.44
N LEU A 381 33.14 5.84 10.10
CA LEU A 381 33.24 5.93 11.55
C LEU A 381 33.75 7.33 11.92
N LEU A 382 32.97 8.05 12.72
CA LEU A 382 33.38 9.36 13.25
C LEU A 382 33.64 9.22 14.75
N THR A 383 34.92 9.09 15.11
CA THR A 383 35.32 8.74 16.48
C THR A 383 35.95 9.91 17.23
N ASP A 384 35.67 9.99 18.53
CA ASP A 384 36.42 10.83 19.47
C ASP A 384 37.03 9.94 20.55
N PHE A 385 37.99 10.47 21.29
CA PHE A 385 38.46 9.83 22.51
C PHE A 385 37.50 10.00 23.70
N ARG A 386 37.70 9.13 24.71
CA ARG A 386 37.14 9.30 26.06
C ARG A 386 37.67 10.59 26.73
N ASP A 387 36.95 11.04 27.75
CA ASP A 387 37.34 12.21 28.54
C ASP A 387 38.65 11.95 29.30
N ALA A 388 39.53 12.95 29.29
CA ALA A 388 40.82 12.87 29.98
C ALA A 388 41.20 14.21 30.62
N SER A 389 42.11 14.14 31.60
CA SER A 389 42.73 15.32 32.22
C SER A 389 43.77 15.98 31.30
N GLU A 390 44.21 15.29 30.25
CA GLU A 390 45.21 15.76 29.29
C GLU A 390 44.70 15.65 27.85
N GLN A 391 45.22 16.52 26.98
CA GLN A 391 44.81 16.58 25.57
C GLN A 391 45.14 15.28 24.81
N THR A 392 46.27 14.66 25.12
CA THR A 392 46.74 13.41 24.53
C THR A 392 47.26 12.51 25.64
N THR A 393 46.73 11.30 25.73
CA THR A 393 47.19 10.27 26.66
C THR A 393 48.09 9.27 25.95
N PRO A 394 49.06 8.62 26.63
CA PRO A 394 49.97 7.66 26.01
C PRO A 394 49.26 6.43 25.42
N GLU A 395 48.03 6.14 25.86
CA GLU A 395 47.16 5.08 25.33
C GLU A 395 46.51 5.43 23.97
N ASP A 396 46.51 6.70 23.57
CA ASP A 396 45.80 7.17 22.38
C ASP A 396 46.49 6.76 21.07
N ALA A 397 47.82 6.83 21.03
CA ALA A 397 48.62 6.48 19.86
C ALA A 397 48.45 5.01 19.43
N PRO A 398 48.61 4.01 20.32
CA PRO A 398 48.43 2.60 19.93
C PRO A 398 47.00 2.30 19.49
N LEU A 399 46.00 2.99 20.07
CA LEU A 399 44.60 2.86 19.69
C LEU A 399 44.32 3.39 18.28
N ILE A 400 44.91 4.54 17.91
CA ILE A 400 44.83 5.10 16.56
C ILE A 400 45.48 4.17 15.53
N ASP A 401 46.67 3.66 15.83
CA ASP A 401 47.41 2.80 14.88
C ASP A 401 46.70 1.45 14.69
N TYR A 402 46.12 0.90 15.76
CA TYR A 402 45.28 -0.28 15.68
C TYR A 402 44.04 -0.05 14.81
N ALA A 403 43.28 1.02 15.06
CA ALA A 403 42.09 1.37 14.27
C ALA A 403 42.44 1.59 12.79
N ARG A 404 43.55 2.28 12.51
CA ARG A 404 44.04 2.49 11.14
C ARG A 404 44.28 1.17 10.42
N THR A 405 45.02 0.27 11.05
CA THR A 405 45.38 -1.04 10.48
C THR A 405 44.14 -1.91 10.26
N ALA A 406 43.23 -1.93 11.22
CA ALA A 406 42.00 -2.71 11.14
C ALA A 406 41.08 -2.24 10.00
N ILE A 407 40.95 -0.92 9.80
CA ILE A 407 40.14 -0.33 8.71
C ILE A 407 40.79 -0.54 7.35
N GLN A 408 42.12 -0.45 7.26
CA GLN A 408 42.84 -0.78 6.03
C GLN A 408 42.65 -2.26 5.66
N THR A 409 42.70 -3.15 6.66
CA THR A 409 42.46 -4.59 6.46
C THR A 409 41.03 -4.85 5.97
N LEU A 410 40.05 -4.17 6.57
CA LEU A 410 38.64 -4.27 6.16
C LEU A 410 38.43 -3.75 4.72
N ASN A 411 39.02 -2.61 4.37
CA ASN A 411 38.97 -2.09 3.00
C ASN A 411 39.68 -3.01 1.99
N ALA A 412 40.78 -3.65 2.38
CA ALA A 412 41.49 -4.60 1.52
C ALA A 412 40.65 -5.86 1.25
N ARG A 413 39.90 -6.36 2.25
CA ARG A 413 38.98 -7.50 2.09
C ARG A 413 37.90 -7.25 1.03
N TYR A 414 37.42 -6.02 0.91
CA TYR A 414 36.38 -5.63 -0.04
C TYR A 414 36.90 -4.82 -1.24
N GLY A 415 38.22 -4.82 -1.47
CA GLY A 415 38.86 -4.06 -2.53
C GLY A 415 38.42 -4.47 -3.94
N ASP A 416 38.02 -5.73 -4.13
CA ASP A 416 37.50 -6.26 -5.40
C ASP A 416 36.09 -5.74 -5.74
N ASP A 417 35.30 -5.38 -4.72
CA ASP A 417 33.96 -4.83 -4.91
C ASP A 417 34.07 -3.33 -5.22
N ARG A 418 34.67 -2.56 -4.30
CA ARG A 418 34.86 -1.12 -4.43
C ARG A 418 36.07 -0.63 -3.64
N HIS A 419 36.81 0.32 -4.22
CA HIS A 419 37.88 1.01 -3.52
C HIS A 419 37.31 1.97 -2.46
N CYS A 420 37.86 1.91 -1.24
CA CYS A 420 37.56 2.80 -0.12
C CYS A 420 36.06 2.87 0.25
N LEU A 421 35.52 1.75 0.74
CA LEU A 421 34.14 1.64 1.23
C LEU A 421 33.96 2.18 2.65
N PHE A 422 34.96 1.94 3.50
CA PHE A 422 34.95 2.25 4.91
C PHE A 422 35.91 3.41 5.19
N TYR A 423 35.36 4.53 5.65
CA TYR A 423 36.09 5.71 6.04
C TYR A 423 36.18 5.81 7.55
N TRP A 424 37.25 6.47 8.01
CA TRP A 424 37.43 6.76 9.41
C TRP A 424 37.93 8.18 9.59
N PHE A 425 37.18 8.93 10.37
CA PHE A 425 37.50 10.28 10.75
C PHE A 425 37.61 10.31 12.26
N HIS A 426 38.77 10.74 12.75
CA HIS A 426 39.05 10.82 14.17
C HIS A 426 39.28 12.29 14.58
N ARG A 427 38.64 12.70 15.68
CA ARG A 427 38.71 14.07 16.17
C ARG A 427 39.54 14.16 17.46
N PRO A 428 40.41 15.17 17.60
CA PRO A 428 41.20 15.37 18.81
C PRO A 428 40.32 15.86 19.98
N ARG A 429 40.82 15.70 21.21
CA ARG A 429 40.21 16.31 22.40
C ARG A 429 40.46 17.83 22.38
N LEU A 430 39.45 18.60 22.76
CA LEU A 430 39.54 20.04 23.00
C LEU A 430 39.23 20.34 24.46
N TRP A 431 39.87 21.36 25.02
CA TRP A 431 39.64 21.78 26.40
C TRP A 431 38.24 22.35 26.58
N ASN A 432 37.48 21.80 27.53
CA ASN A 432 36.19 22.35 27.93
C ASN A 432 36.35 23.18 29.23
N PRO A 433 36.20 24.52 29.18
CA PRO A 433 36.38 25.38 30.35
C PRO A 433 35.29 25.19 31.42
N PHE A 434 34.12 24.64 31.08
CA PHE A 434 33.01 24.44 32.02
C PHE A 434 33.14 23.16 32.83
N GLU A 435 33.55 22.06 32.18
CA GLU A 435 33.71 20.75 32.82
C GLU A 435 35.15 20.47 33.26
N GLN A 436 36.10 21.34 32.90
CA GLN A 436 37.53 21.24 33.21
C GLN A 436 38.17 19.93 32.76
N VAL A 437 37.70 19.39 31.62
CA VAL A 437 38.20 18.16 31.01
C VAL A 437 38.49 18.35 29.52
N TRP A 438 39.41 17.54 29.00
CA TRP A 438 39.67 17.44 27.56
C TRP A 438 38.69 16.43 26.96
N MET A 439 37.83 16.91 26.06
CA MET A 439 36.75 16.12 25.48
C MET A 439 36.51 16.47 24.01
N GLY A 440 35.80 15.60 23.28
CA GLY A 440 35.39 15.87 21.90
C GLY A 440 34.35 17.00 21.81
N TYR A 441 34.52 17.92 20.86
CA TYR A 441 33.59 19.03 20.64
C TYR A 441 32.18 18.52 20.27
N GLU A 442 31.19 18.94 21.07
CA GLU A 442 29.76 18.75 20.89
C GLU A 442 29.36 17.37 20.31
N ARG A 443 29.42 16.35 21.18
CA ARG A 443 29.29 14.91 20.91
C ARG A 443 28.00 14.42 20.24
N LYS A 444 27.02 15.30 19.98
CA LYS A 444 25.73 14.94 19.36
C LYS A 444 25.58 15.55 17.98
N ARG A 445 25.41 16.88 17.88
CA ARG A 445 25.20 17.56 16.60
C ARG A 445 26.49 18.08 15.98
N GLY A 446 27.40 18.63 16.78
CA GLY A 446 28.68 19.15 16.29
C GLY A 446 29.63 18.09 15.71
N LYS A 447 29.45 16.80 16.04
CA LYS A 447 30.06 15.66 15.33
C LYS A 447 29.79 15.74 13.82
N LEU A 448 28.51 15.84 13.45
CA LEU A 448 28.08 15.79 12.06
C LEU A 448 28.24 17.13 11.34
N GLU A 449 28.28 18.26 12.05
CA GLU A 449 28.50 19.58 11.43
C GLU A 449 29.97 19.83 11.06
N GLN A 450 30.92 19.16 11.71
CA GLN A 450 32.36 19.24 11.38
C GLN A 450 32.78 18.24 10.30
N PHE A 451 31.93 17.24 10.02
CA PHE A 451 32.06 16.31 8.91
C PHE A 451 31.48 16.96 7.64
#